data_AF-A0A9X0XF14-F1
#
_entry.id   AF-A0A9X0XF14-F1
#
_cell.length_a   1.000
_cell.length_b   1.000
_cell.length_c   1.000
_cell.angle_alpha   90.00
_cell.angle_beta   90.00
_cell.angle_gamma   90.00
#
_symmetry.space_group_name_H-M   'P 1'
#
loop_
_entity.id
_entity.type
_entity.pdbx_description
1 polymer ?
#
loop_
_entity_poly.entity_id
_entity_poly.type
_entity_poly.pdbx_seq_one_letter_code
_entity_poly.pdbx_strand_id
1 'polypeptide(L)'
;MITVYYLIIFSVLPFLEGGWQLTSMACAAILVGLVVTKVKAGSHSLFGLFVMVAAISRVEYFQLPWPVPLVVPIAAYAYIDSKRREKAGFKWWPGKEEWRASTWSYSILGAGCATLGLFVWYSIVSPDFSRFTAMIPHLSWWIIIPAGVAFYCINAAVEEWIFRGILFKELSFSGVSIGWIILFQAVSFGCLHWQGIPGGKAGVLLSGLYGVVQGWVRWRSGGLLAPWMSHVVADLVIFSLVLQSLA
;
A
#
# COMPACT_ATOMS: atom_id res chain seq x y z
N MET A 1 2.01 21.93 6.30
CA MET A 1 3.45 21.59 6.46
C MET A 1 3.68 20.57 7.57
N ILE A 2 3.21 20.80 8.80
CA ILE A 2 3.40 19.88 9.95
C ILE A 2 3.02 18.41 9.65
N THR A 3 1.90 18.16 8.97
CA THR A 3 1.49 16.79 8.58
C THR A 3 2.48 16.07 7.68
N VAL A 4 3.08 16.77 6.72
CA VAL A 4 4.04 16.17 5.77
C VAL A 4 5.28 15.69 6.53
N TYR A 5 5.74 16.46 7.52
CA TYR A 5 6.84 16.04 8.40
C TYR A 5 6.48 14.80 9.20
N TYR A 6 5.27 14.73 9.78
CA TYR A 6 4.85 13.51 10.48
C TYR A 6 4.76 12.30 9.54
N LEU A 7 4.21 12.45 8.33
CA LEU A 7 4.15 11.37 7.33
C LEU A 7 5.53 10.83 6.97
N ILE A 8 6.51 11.71 6.75
CA ILE A 8 7.90 11.31 6.46
C ILE A 8 8.54 10.64 7.67
N ILE A 9 8.38 11.23 8.86
CA ILE A 9 8.94 10.68 10.10
C ILE A 9 8.37 9.29 10.38
N PHE A 10 7.05 9.09 10.27
CA PHE A 10 6.41 7.81 10.53
C PHE A 10 6.59 6.76 9.43
N SER A 11 6.92 7.16 8.20
CA SER A 11 7.30 6.22 7.13
C SER A 11 8.77 5.78 7.22
N VAL A 12 9.62 6.49 7.97
CA VAL A 12 11.05 6.19 8.13
C VAL A 12 11.39 5.61 9.51
N LEU A 13 10.70 6.05 10.57
CA LEU A 13 10.90 5.61 11.97
C LEU A 13 10.88 4.09 12.16
N PRO A 14 10.01 3.30 11.50
CA PRO A 14 10.01 1.85 11.67
C PRO A 14 11.32 1.17 11.25
N PHE A 15 12.16 1.85 10.47
CA PHE A 15 13.40 1.28 9.90
C PHE A 15 14.65 1.61 10.72
N LEU A 16 14.50 2.30 11.85
CA LEU A 16 15.55 2.46 12.86
C LEU A 16 15.54 1.23 13.80
N GLU A 17 16.67 0.86 14.39
CA GLU A 17 16.71 -0.20 15.43
C GLU A 17 15.76 0.16 16.59
N GLY A 18 14.83 -0.74 16.95
CA GLY A 18 13.76 -0.48 17.93
C GLY A 18 12.64 0.45 17.43
N GLY A 19 12.67 0.84 16.16
CA GLY A 19 11.76 1.80 15.54
C GLY A 19 10.31 1.35 15.50
N TRP A 20 10.04 0.04 15.41
CA TRP A 20 8.68 -0.50 15.37
C TRP A 20 7.90 -0.25 16.67
N GLN A 21 8.53 -0.40 17.84
CA GLN A 21 7.90 -0.09 19.13
C GLN A 21 7.69 1.43 19.31
N LEU A 22 8.69 2.24 18.96
CA LEU A 22 8.61 3.71 19.04
C LEU A 22 7.55 4.29 18.09
N THR A 23 7.43 3.76 16.88
CA THR A 23 6.42 4.18 15.89
C THR A 23 5.01 3.84 16.39
N SER A 24 4.82 2.64 16.95
CA SER A 24 3.53 2.19 17.49
C SER A 24 3.10 3.01 18.71
N MET A 25 4.03 3.31 19.62
CA MET A 25 3.77 4.15 20.80
C MET A 25 3.49 5.62 20.43
N ALA A 26 4.26 6.18 19.51
CA ALA A 26 4.07 7.56 19.05
C ALA A 26 2.72 7.71 18.32
N CYS A 27 2.26 6.69 17.59
CA CYS A 27 0.95 6.73 16.95
C CYS A 27 -0.22 6.53 17.92
N ALA A 28 -0.08 5.68 18.93
CA ALA A 28 -1.05 5.58 20.02
C ALA A 28 -1.17 6.91 20.79
N ALA A 29 -0.04 7.57 21.07
CA ALA A 29 -0.01 8.87 21.75
C ALA A 29 -0.65 9.99 20.91
N ILE A 30 -0.42 10.01 19.59
CA ILE A 30 -1.08 10.95 18.68
C ILE A 30 -2.59 10.67 18.62
N LEU A 31 -3.02 9.41 18.63
CA LEU A 31 -4.44 9.06 18.63
C LEU A 31 -5.16 9.54 19.88
N VAL A 32 -4.57 9.28 21.06
CA VAL A 32 -5.08 9.77 22.34
C VAL A 32 -5.09 11.30 22.33
N GLY A 33 -4.01 11.93 21.88
CA GLY A 33 -3.93 13.38 21.73
C GLY A 33 -5.06 13.95 20.86
N LEU A 34 -5.36 13.33 19.72
CA LEU A 34 -6.40 13.79 18.78
C LEU A 34 -7.82 13.57 19.30
N VAL A 35 -8.06 12.45 19.98
CA VAL A 35 -9.35 12.14 20.62
C VAL A 35 -9.61 13.10 21.79
N VAL A 36 -8.58 13.39 22.59
CA VAL A 36 -8.67 14.27 23.76
C VAL A 36 -8.83 15.74 23.35
N THR A 37 -8.20 16.18 22.26
CA THR A 37 -8.14 17.61 21.91
C THR A 37 -9.26 18.13 20.99
N LYS A 38 -10.21 17.29 20.56
CA LYS A 38 -11.38 17.69 19.71
C LYS A 38 -11.00 18.67 18.57
N VAL A 39 -9.89 18.42 17.88
CA VAL A 39 -9.31 19.38 16.93
C VAL A 39 -10.24 19.61 15.73
N LYS A 40 -10.66 20.87 15.57
CA LYS A 40 -11.45 21.39 14.45
C LYS A 40 -10.72 21.20 13.10
N ALA A 41 -11.37 20.54 12.14
CA ALA A 41 -11.22 20.58 10.67
C ALA A 41 -9.81 20.47 10.00
N GLY A 42 -8.69 20.52 10.72
CA GLY A 42 -7.33 20.27 10.20
C GLY A 42 -6.76 18.90 10.57
N SER A 43 -7.53 18.07 11.29
CA SER A 43 -7.15 16.80 11.92
C SER A 43 -7.20 15.57 11.00
N HIS A 44 -7.62 15.75 9.75
CA HIS A 44 -7.91 14.68 8.80
C HIS A 44 -6.67 13.96 8.27
N SER A 45 -5.60 14.71 8.10
CA SER A 45 -4.33 14.22 7.60
C SER A 45 -3.54 13.43 8.67
N LEU A 46 -3.82 13.69 9.96
CA LEU A 46 -3.33 12.89 11.08
C LEU A 46 -4.09 11.57 11.25
N PHE A 47 -5.38 11.53 10.87
CA PHE A 47 -6.14 10.28 10.86
C PHE A 47 -5.74 9.38 9.66
N GLY A 48 -5.50 9.95 8.47
CA GLY A 48 -4.91 9.21 7.36
C GLY A 48 -3.51 8.66 7.68
N LEU A 49 -2.71 9.46 8.39
CA LEU A 49 -1.44 9.02 8.97
C LEU A 49 -1.63 7.91 10.01
N PHE A 50 -2.64 7.98 10.88
CA PHE A 50 -2.95 6.90 11.81
C PHE A 50 -3.33 5.61 11.09
N VAL A 51 -4.16 5.67 10.04
CA VAL A 51 -4.51 4.49 9.23
C VAL A 51 -3.27 3.91 8.58
N MET A 52 -2.39 4.76 8.05
CA MET A 52 -1.11 4.35 7.48
C MET A 52 -0.26 3.68 8.56
N VAL A 53 -0.10 4.27 9.75
CA VAL A 53 0.74 3.69 10.79
C VAL A 53 0.13 2.45 11.42
N ALA A 54 -1.18 2.39 11.62
CA ALA A 54 -1.87 1.17 12.07
C ALA A 54 -1.72 0.03 11.06
N ALA A 55 -1.72 0.36 9.76
CA ALA A 55 -1.43 -0.60 8.69
C ALA A 55 0.03 -1.05 8.67
N ILE A 56 0.96 -0.16 9.00
CA ILE A 56 2.41 -0.38 9.03
C ILE A 56 2.86 -1.14 10.29
N SER A 57 2.25 -0.85 11.43
CA SER A 57 2.47 -1.55 12.69
C SER A 57 1.87 -2.95 12.56
N ARG A 58 2.61 -3.85 11.91
CA ARG A 58 2.28 -5.26 11.86
C ARG A 58 2.06 -5.76 13.30
N VAL A 59 0.79 -5.93 13.66
CA VAL A 59 0.12 -7.18 14.09
C VAL A 59 0.74 -8.01 15.22
N GLU A 60 1.95 -7.78 15.71
CA GLU A 60 2.48 -8.54 16.85
C GLU A 60 1.69 -8.27 18.13
N TYR A 61 1.16 -7.05 18.30
CA TYR A 61 0.46 -6.67 19.54
C TYR A 61 -1.00 -7.16 19.61
N PHE A 62 -1.68 -7.32 18.47
CA PHE A 62 -3.11 -7.66 18.42
C PHE A 62 -3.42 -9.05 17.87
N GLN A 63 -2.46 -9.76 17.27
CA GLN A 63 -2.60 -11.12 16.72
C GLN A 63 -3.81 -11.33 15.80
N LEU A 64 -4.34 -10.26 15.20
CA LEU A 64 -5.49 -10.34 14.31
C LEU A 64 -5.06 -10.94 12.95
N PRO A 65 -5.86 -11.84 12.36
CA PRO A 65 -5.53 -12.42 11.07
C PRO A 65 -5.59 -11.36 9.97
N TRP A 66 -4.63 -11.38 9.05
CA TRP A 66 -4.71 -10.60 7.82
C TRP A 66 -6.02 -10.96 7.06
N PRO A 67 -6.74 -9.99 6.44
CA PRO A 67 -6.42 -8.56 6.30
C PRO A 67 -7.09 -7.67 7.37
N VAL A 68 -7.63 -8.24 8.45
CA VAL A 68 -8.44 -7.50 9.45
C VAL A 68 -7.75 -6.24 9.99
N PRO A 69 -6.45 -6.25 10.35
CA PRO A 69 -5.73 -5.06 10.82
C PRO A 69 -5.72 -3.89 9.84
N LEU A 70 -5.90 -4.16 8.55
CA LEU A 70 -5.86 -3.15 7.48
C LEU A 70 -7.28 -2.68 7.12
N VAL A 71 -8.23 -3.62 7.05
CA VAL A 71 -9.61 -3.33 6.68
C VAL A 71 -10.30 -2.46 7.73
N VAL A 72 -10.06 -2.68 9.02
CA VAL A 72 -10.71 -1.91 10.10
C VAL A 72 -10.34 -0.42 10.04
N PRO A 73 -9.05 -0.02 9.99
CA PRO A 73 -8.67 1.38 9.79
C PRO A 73 -9.20 2.00 8.50
N ILE A 74 -9.21 1.25 7.39
CA ILE A 74 -9.77 1.74 6.13
C ILE A 74 -11.27 1.99 6.24
N ALA A 75 -12.03 1.07 6.85
CA ALA A 75 -13.47 1.22 7.06
C ALA A 75 -13.78 2.41 7.98
N ALA A 76 -13.01 2.58 9.06
CA ALA A 76 -13.11 3.73 9.94
C ALA A 76 -12.82 5.05 9.19
N TYR A 77 -11.79 5.06 8.34
CA TYR A 77 -11.49 6.20 7.46
C TYR A 77 -12.65 6.50 6.51
N ALA A 78 -13.14 5.49 5.80
CA ALA A 78 -14.23 5.66 4.84
C ALA A 78 -15.49 6.19 5.53
N TYR A 79 -15.79 5.71 6.75
CA TYR A 79 -16.90 6.23 7.55
C TYR A 79 -16.71 7.70 7.90
N ILE A 80 -15.55 8.10 8.44
CA ILE A 80 -15.25 9.50 8.78
C ILE A 80 -15.28 10.38 7.53
N ASP A 81 -14.69 9.91 6.44
CA ASP A 81 -14.65 10.60 5.14
C ASP A 81 -16.05 10.81 4.56
N SER A 82 -16.95 9.83 4.69
CA SER A 82 -18.35 9.93 4.23
C SER A 82 -19.14 11.06 4.91
N LYS A 83 -18.71 11.49 6.10
CA LYS A 83 -19.33 12.59 6.86
C LYS A 83 -18.75 13.96 6.50
N ARG A 84 -17.70 14.03 5.67
CA ARG A 84 -17.07 15.30 5.27
C ARG A 84 -17.97 16.04 4.28
N ARG A 85 -18.12 17.36 4.47
CA ARG A 85 -18.89 18.24 3.55
C ARG A 85 -18.12 18.55 2.27
N GLU A 86 -16.79 18.53 2.32
CA GLU A 86 -15.91 18.72 1.17
C GLU A 86 -15.88 17.45 0.32
N LYS A 87 -16.82 17.36 -0.61
CA LYS A 87 -16.84 16.35 -1.67
C LYS A 87 -15.83 16.71 -2.74
N ALA A 88 -14.54 16.65 -2.44
CA ALA A 88 -13.56 16.70 -3.51
C ALA A 88 -13.76 15.48 -4.41
N GLY A 89 -13.53 15.64 -5.72
CA GLY A 89 -13.82 14.67 -6.79
C GLY A 89 -13.05 13.34 -6.74
N PHE A 90 -12.57 12.91 -5.57
CA PHE A 90 -11.98 11.61 -5.32
C PHE A 90 -13.08 10.54 -5.30
N LYS A 91 -13.02 9.61 -6.24
CA LYS A 91 -13.88 8.43 -6.26
C LYS A 91 -13.09 7.21 -5.83
N TRP A 92 -13.62 6.50 -4.84
CA TRP A 92 -13.15 5.19 -4.38
C TRP A 92 -13.35 4.08 -5.43
N TRP A 93 -14.14 4.38 -6.46
CA TRP A 93 -14.59 3.52 -7.56
C TRP A 93 -14.21 4.20 -8.89
N PRO A 94 -14.32 3.56 -10.08
CA PRO A 94 -13.68 4.10 -11.26
C PRO A 94 -13.94 5.57 -11.57
N GLY A 95 -12.85 6.28 -11.84
CA GLY A 95 -12.85 7.64 -12.34
C GLY A 95 -13.44 7.69 -13.75
N LYS A 96 -13.98 8.86 -14.15
CA LYS A 96 -14.44 9.04 -15.54
C LYS A 96 -13.31 8.86 -16.56
N GLU A 97 -12.09 9.19 -16.16
CA GLU A 97 -10.88 9.09 -16.98
C GLU A 97 -10.30 7.66 -17.04
N GLU A 98 -10.84 6.74 -16.24
CA GLU A 98 -10.35 5.37 -16.13
C GLU A 98 -10.70 4.50 -17.33
N TRP A 99 -11.76 4.86 -18.04
CA TRP A 99 -12.19 4.18 -19.27
C TRP A 99 -11.44 4.67 -20.52
N ARG A 100 -10.50 5.62 -20.38
CA ARG A 100 -9.68 6.06 -21.50
C ARG A 100 -8.64 5.00 -21.83
N ALA A 101 -8.47 4.72 -23.12
CA ALA A 101 -7.47 3.78 -23.62
C ALA A 101 -6.04 4.13 -23.14
N SER A 102 -5.72 5.43 -23.03
CA SER A 102 -4.43 5.88 -22.52
C SER A 102 -4.18 5.43 -21.07
N THR A 103 -5.19 5.47 -20.21
CA THR A 103 -5.07 5.01 -18.82
C THR A 103 -4.74 3.51 -18.74
N TRP A 104 -5.39 2.70 -19.57
CA TRP A 104 -5.12 1.26 -19.64
C TRP A 104 -3.75 0.96 -20.24
N SER A 105 -3.31 1.71 -21.25
CA SER A 105 -1.94 1.56 -21.77
C SER A 105 -0.88 1.78 -20.68
N TYR A 106 -1.08 2.77 -19.81
CA TYR A 106 -0.17 3.04 -18.69
C TYR A 106 -0.20 1.93 -17.63
N SER A 107 -1.38 1.38 -17.35
CA SER A 107 -1.56 0.28 -16.39
C SER A 107 -0.91 -1.01 -16.88
N ILE A 108 -1.07 -1.31 -18.18
CA ILE A 108 -0.45 -2.45 -18.87
C ILE A 108 1.08 -2.28 -18.89
N LEU A 109 1.56 -1.10 -19.27
CA LEU A 109 3.00 -0.80 -19.25
C LEU A 109 3.57 -0.95 -17.84
N GLY A 110 2.88 -0.42 -16.82
CA GLY A 110 3.29 -0.55 -15.42
C GLY A 110 3.33 -2.00 -14.95
N ALA A 111 2.34 -2.81 -15.30
CA ALA A 111 2.30 -4.24 -14.99
C ALA A 111 3.45 -4.99 -15.70
N GLY A 112 3.69 -4.68 -16.97
CA GLY A 112 4.79 -5.23 -17.76
C GLY A 112 6.17 -4.89 -17.19
N CYS A 113 6.39 -3.62 -16.81
CA CYS A 113 7.63 -3.20 -16.16
C CYS A 113 7.85 -3.88 -14.81
N ALA A 114 6.80 -4.02 -13.98
CA ALA A 114 6.89 -4.73 -12.71
C ALA A 114 7.23 -6.21 -12.93
N THR A 115 6.52 -6.86 -13.86
CA THR A 115 6.75 -8.27 -14.23
C THR A 115 8.19 -8.48 -14.69
N LEU A 116 8.67 -7.66 -15.63
CA LEU A 116 10.04 -7.73 -16.13
C LEU A 116 11.06 -7.50 -15.00
N GLY A 117 10.85 -6.48 -14.17
CA GLY A 117 11.71 -6.20 -13.02
C GLY A 117 11.80 -7.36 -12.04
N LEU A 118 10.68 -8.02 -11.76
CA LEU A 118 10.61 -9.21 -10.91
C LEU A 118 11.36 -10.40 -11.51
N PHE A 119 11.18 -10.68 -12.81
CA PHE A 119 11.90 -11.76 -13.48
C PHE A 119 13.41 -11.51 -13.56
N VAL A 120 13.82 -10.28 -13.85
CA VAL A 120 15.24 -9.89 -13.86
C VAL A 120 15.83 -10.06 -12.46
N TRP A 121 15.15 -9.56 -11.43
CA TRP A 121 15.56 -9.74 -10.04
C TRP A 121 15.68 -11.21 -9.66
N TYR A 122 14.66 -12.01 -9.96
CA TYR A 122 14.63 -13.45 -9.66
C TYR A 122 15.80 -14.18 -10.32
N SER A 123 16.07 -13.88 -11.59
CA SER A 123 17.15 -14.53 -12.38
C SER A 123 18.55 -14.17 -11.89
N ILE A 124 18.74 -12.94 -11.38
CA ILE A 124 20.05 -12.47 -10.88
C ILE A 124 20.29 -12.92 -9.44
N VAL A 125 19.28 -12.83 -8.59
CA VAL A 125 19.42 -13.02 -7.14
C VAL A 125 19.21 -14.47 -6.73
N SER A 126 18.42 -15.26 -7.47
CA SER A 126 18.03 -16.63 -7.10
C SER A 126 17.54 -16.70 -5.64
N PRO A 127 16.46 -15.99 -5.30
CA PRO A 127 16.02 -15.80 -3.92
C PRO A 127 15.54 -17.13 -3.29
N ASP A 128 15.81 -17.29 -2.00
CA ASP A 128 15.23 -18.36 -1.20
C ASP A 128 13.78 -18.02 -0.80
N PHE A 129 12.83 -18.84 -1.25
CA PHE A 129 11.41 -18.71 -0.91
C PHE A 129 10.95 -19.63 0.23
N SER A 130 11.85 -20.37 0.88
CA SER A 130 11.54 -21.36 1.93
C SER A 130 10.62 -20.81 3.03
N ARG A 131 10.83 -19.55 3.44
CA ARG A 131 9.97 -18.88 4.43
C ARG A 131 8.51 -18.79 3.98
N PHE A 132 8.27 -18.49 2.70
CA PHE A 132 6.93 -18.27 2.16
C PHE A 132 6.27 -19.58 1.76
N THR A 133 7.03 -20.52 1.21
CA THR A 133 6.53 -21.86 0.88
C THR A 133 6.10 -22.63 2.14
N ALA A 134 6.80 -22.45 3.26
CA ALA A 134 6.40 -23.02 4.55
C ALA A 134 5.06 -22.48 5.09
N MET A 135 4.58 -21.34 4.59
CA MET A 135 3.26 -20.77 4.95
C MET A 135 2.12 -21.31 4.09
N ILE A 136 2.43 -22.00 2.99
CA ILE A 136 1.42 -22.57 2.10
C ILE A 136 0.94 -23.88 2.72
N PRO A 137 -0.37 -24.02 3.04
CA PRO A 137 -0.88 -25.23 3.63
C PRO A 137 -0.81 -26.39 2.63
N HIS A 138 -0.64 -27.61 3.13
CA HIS A 138 -0.67 -28.85 2.32
C HIS A 138 -2.09 -29.18 1.83
N LEU A 139 -2.59 -28.39 0.89
CA LEU A 139 -3.90 -28.53 0.27
C LEU A 139 -3.74 -28.84 -1.22
N SER A 140 -4.81 -29.32 -1.86
CA SER A 140 -4.79 -29.55 -3.31
C SER A 140 -4.61 -28.24 -4.09
N TRP A 141 -3.96 -28.32 -5.25
CA TRP A 141 -3.76 -27.17 -6.16
C TRP A 141 -5.06 -26.44 -6.54
N TRP A 142 -6.18 -27.16 -6.63
CA TRP A 142 -7.51 -26.61 -6.89
C TRP A 142 -8.03 -25.67 -5.79
N ILE A 143 -7.44 -25.72 -4.60
CA ILE A 143 -7.75 -24.81 -3.48
C ILE A 143 -6.68 -23.71 -3.41
N ILE A 144 -5.40 -24.08 -3.51
CA ILE A 144 -4.27 -23.14 -3.40
C ILE A 144 -4.34 -22.05 -4.47
N ILE A 145 -4.60 -22.41 -5.73
CA ILE A 145 -4.60 -21.44 -6.84
C ILE A 145 -5.72 -20.41 -6.68
N PRO A 146 -7.01 -20.80 -6.53
CA PRO A 146 -8.08 -19.82 -6.34
C PRO A 146 -7.94 -19.00 -5.05
N ALA A 147 -7.51 -19.63 -3.94
CA ALA A 147 -7.29 -18.92 -2.68
C ALA A 147 -6.15 -17.89 -2.79
N GLY A 148 -5.04 -18.24 -3.46
CA GLY A 148 -3.94 -17.33 -3.74
C GLY A 148 -4.39 -16.16 -4.60
N VAL A 149 -5.11 -16.42 -5.70
CA VAL A 149 -5.66 -15.35 -6.55
C VAL A 149 -6.56 -14.41 -5.75
N ALA A 150 -7.48 -14.95 -4.93
CA ALA A 150 -8.35 -14.14 -4.08
C ALA A 150 -7.55 -13.32 -3.06
N PHE A 151 -6.54 -13.93 -2.42
CA PHE A 151 -5.64 -13.27 -1.49
C PHE A 151 -4.97 -12.06 -2.15
N TYR A 152 -4.34 -12.24 -3.31
CA TYR A 152 -3.61 -11.16 -3.98
C TYR A 152 -4.53 -10.08 -4.55
N CYS A 153 -5.74 -10.43 -5.00
CA CYS A 153 -6.76 -9.45 -5.35
C CYS A 153 -7.13 -8.54 -4.16
N ILE A 154 -7.31 -9.13 -2.97
CA ILE A 154 -7.62 -8.40 -1.74
C ILE A 154 -6.41 -7.59 -1.26
N ASN A 155 -5.21 -8.17 -1.32
CA ASN A 155 -3.96 -7.51 -0.94
C ASN A 155 -3.75 -6.22 -1.75
N ALA A 156 -3.76 -6.35 -3.08
CA ALA A 156 -3.64 -5.22 -3.99
C ALA A 156 -4.72 -4.15 -3.71
N ALA A 157 -5.97 -4.56 -3.44
CA ALA A 157 -7.04 -3.60 -3.16
C ALA A 157 -6.78 -2.80 -1.88
N VAL A 158 -6.38 -3.49 -0.80
CA VAL A 158 -6.06 -2.88 0.49
C VAL A 158 -4.87 -1.93 0.38
N GLU A 159 -3.80 -2.34 -0.27
CA GLU A 159 -2.61 -1.50 -0.45
C GLU A 159 -2.92 -0.27 -1.32
N GLU A 160 -3.60 -0.45 -2.45
CA GLU A 160 -4.00 0.68 -3.30
C GLU A 160 -4.94 1.65 -2.56
N TRP A 161 -5.84 1.14 -1.71
CA TRP A 161 -6.67 1.99 -0.86
C TRP A 161 -5.86 2.81 0.13
N ILE A 162 -4.87 2.23 0.79
CA ILE A 162 -4.02 2.95 1.75
C ILE A 162 -3.18 4.01 1.02
N PHE A 163 -2.45 3.60 -0.02
CA PHE A 163 -1.44 4.46 -0.64
C PHE A 163 -2.00 5.41 -1.68
N ARG A 164 -2.80 4.90 -2.64
CA ARG A 164 -3.32 5.67 -3.79
C ARG A 164 -4.70 6.25 -3.51
N GLY A 165 -5.37 5.71 -2.48
CA GLY A 165 -6.57 6.26 -1.93
C GLY A 165 -6.30 7.30 -0.84
N ILE A 166 -6.06 6.83 0.38
CA ILE A 166 -6.02 7.64 1.59
C ILE A 166 -4.82 8.58 1.59
N LEU A 167 -3.59 8.06 1.51
CA LEU A 167 -2.37 8.87 1.59
C LEU A 167 -2.30 9.90 0.45
N PHE A 168 -2.53 9.45 -0.78
CA PHE A 168 -2.56 10.35 -1.95
C PHE A 168 -3.57 11.49 -1.78
N LYS A 169 -4.80 11.17 -1.35
CA LYS A 169 -5.86 12.14 -1.13
C LYS A 169 -5.50 13.14 -0.04
N GLU A 170 -5.04 12.68 1.11
CA GLU A 170 -4.70 13.56 2.24
C GLU A 170 -3.52 14.48 1.91
N LEU A 171 -2.52 13.99 1.15
CA LEU A 171 -1.44 14.84 0.65
C LEU A 171 -1.94 15.88 -0.36
N SER A 172 -2.91 15.52 -1.21
CA SER A 172 -3.51 16.46 -2.18
C SER A 172 -4.25 17.62 -1.51
N PHE A 173 -4.93 17.36 -0.39
CA PHE A 173 -5.58 18.42 0.41
C PHE A 173 -4.59 19.28 1.19
N SER A 174 -3.38 18.81 1.39
CA SER A 174 -2.33 19.55 2.09
C SER A 174 -1.62 20.59 1.22
N GLY A 175 -2.05 20.76 -0.05
CA GLY A 175 -1.46 21.69 -1.01
C GLY A 175 -0.10 21.24 -1.56
N VAL A 176 0.26 19.97 -1.40
CA VAL A 176 1.52 19.39 -1.88
C VAL A 176 1.44 19.23 -3.41
N SER A 177 2.53 19.52 -4.12
CA SER A 177 2.54 19.34 -5.58
C SER A 177 2.49 17.85 -5.97
N ILE A 178 1.91 17.56 -7.14
CA ILE A 178 1.67 16.17 -7.57
C ILE A 178 2.92 15.29 -7.59
N GLY A 179 4.08 15.86 -7.99
CA GLY A 179 5.35 15.13 -8.00
C GLY A 179 5.77 14.69 -6.60
N TRP A 180 5.63 15.57 -5.61
CA TRP A 180 5.91 15.22 -4.20
C TRP A 180 4.91 14.23 -3.63
N ILE A 181 3.63 14.32 -4.00
CA ILE A 181 2.61 13.32 -3.61
C ILE A 181 3.03 11.93 -4.10
N ILE A 182 3.36 11.81 -5.39
CA ILE A 182 3.80 10.56 -6.00
C ILE A 182 5.09 10.05 -5.34
N LEU A 183 6.04 10.93 -5.04
CA LEU A 183 7.29 10.52 -4.39
C LEU A 183 7.04 10.01 -2.96
N PHE A 184 6.30 10.74 -2.12
CA PHE A 184 6.10 10.35 -0.72
C PHE A 184 5.34 9.03 -0.59
N GLN A 185 4.29 8.84 -1.39
CA GLN A 185 3.58 7.55 -1.38
C GLN A 185 4.46 6.41 -1.91
N ALA A 186 5.30 6.66 -2.92
CA ALA A 186 6.19 5.65 -3.49
C ALA A 186 7.27 5.22 -2.51
N VAL A 187 7.90 6.18 -1.83
CA VAL A 187 8.89 5.90 -0.77
C VAL A 187 8.24 5.13 0.37
N SER A 188 7.07 5.58 0.84
CA SER A 188 6.34 4.90 1.92
C SER A 188 5.98 3.46 1.52
N PHE A 189 5.44 3.27 0.33
CA PHE A 189 5.13 1.95 -0.24
C PHE A 189 6.37 1.07 -0.33
N GLY A 190 7.47 1.63 -0.84
CA GLY A 190 8.76 0.98 -0.94
C GLY A 190 9.26 0.45 0.40
N CYS A 191 9.34 1.34 1.39
CA CYS A 191 9.79 1.02 2.73
C CYS A 191 9.00 -0.15 3.35
N LEU A 192 7.67 -0.23 3.17
CA LEU A 192 6.88 -1.34 3.71
C LEU A 192 7.20 -2.71 3.13
N HIS A 193 7.83 -2.76 1.97
CA HIS A 193 8.23 -3.99 1.33
C HIS A 193 9.61 -4.47 1.76
N TRP A 194 10.23 -3.89 2.80
CA TRP A 194 11.47 -4.41 3.36
C TRP A 194 11.39 -5.89 3.74
N GLN A 195 10.24 -6.36 4.20
CA GLN A 195 10.00 -7.79 4.53
C GLN A 195 9.13 -8.51 3.48
N GLY A 196 8.93 -7.91 2.30
CA GLY A 196 8.12 -8.46 1.23
C GLY A 196 8.89 -9.39 0.29
N ILE A 197 8.30 -9.63 -0.89
CA ILE A 197 8.96 -10.27 -2.03
C ILE A 197 8.94 -9.28 -3.20
N PRO A 198 10.10 -8.80 -3.68
CA PRO A 198 11.45 -8.95 -3.10
C PRO A 198 11.57 -8.33 -1.70
N GLY A 199 12.48 -8.84 -0.88
CA GLY A 199 12.77 -8.29 0.45
C GLY A 199 14.02 -7.38 0.46
N GLY A 200 14.28 -6.76 1.61
CA GLY A 200 15.44 -5.92 1.88
C GLY A 200 15.53 -4.70 0.95
N LYS A 201 16.76 -4.30 0.61
CA LYS A 201 17.01 -3.14 -0.26
C LYS A 201 16.40 -3.28 -1.65
N ALA A 202 16.45 -4.50 -2.22
CA ALA A 202 15.85 -4.78 -3.53
C ALA A 202 14.33 -4.62 -3.48
N GLY A 203 13.70 -5.13 -2.41
CA GLY A 203 12.28 -4.92 -2.12
C GLY A 203 11.92 -3.45 -2.11
N VAL A 204 12.59 -2.66 -1.26
CA VAL A 204 12.33 -1.21 -1.15
C VAL A 204 12.49 -0.48 -2.48
N LEU A 205 13.55 -0.78 -3.22
CA LEU A 205 13.81 -0.12 -4.50
C LEU A 205 12.77 -0.49 -5.56
N LEU A 206 12.53 -1.78 -5.78
CA LEU A 206 11.63 -2.25 -6.85
C LEU A 206 10.19 -1.87 -6.58
N SER A 207 9.70 -2.08 -5.35
CA SER A 207 8.36 -1.66 -4.95
C SER A 207 8.23 -0.14 -4.92
N GLY A 208 9.28 0.61 -4.52
CA GLY A 208 9.29 2.06 -4.59
C GLY A 208 9.18 2.60 -6.02
N LEU A 209 9.97 2.07 -6.96
CA LEU A 209 9.88 2.40 -8.38
C LEU A 209 8.51 2.05 -8.96
N TYR A 210 8.00 0.86 -8.62
CA TYR A 210 6.65 0.46 -8.97
C TYR A 210 5.60 1.42 -8.39
N GLY A 211 5.83 1.88 -7.16
CA GLY A 211 4.98 2.84 -6.50
C GLY A 211 4.96 4.18 -7.21
N VAL A 212 6.07 4.64 -7.79
CA VAL A 212 6.09 5.85 -8.65
C VAL A 212 5.18 5.65 -9.86
N VAL A 213 5.31 4.53 -10.56
CA VAL A 213 4.47 4.19 -11.71
C VAL A 213 2.99 4.17 -11.31
N GLN A 214 2.66 3.52 -10.20
CA GLN A 214 1.29 3.43 -9.71
C GLN A 214 0.71 4.76 -9.24
N GLY A 215 1.51 5.60 -8.59
CA GLY A 215 1.11 6.97 -8.24
C GLY A 215 0.80 7.80 -9.49
N TRP A 216 1.57 7.61 -10.56
CA TRP A 216 1.30 8.27 -11.84
C TRP A 216 0.06 7.72 -12.54
N VAL A 217 -0.13 6.39 -12.60
CA VAL A 217 -1.35 5.77 -13.13
C VAL A 217 -2.58 6.25 -12.35
N ARG A 218 -2.49 6.31 -11.02
CA ARG A 218 -3.52 6.88 -10.15
C ARG A 218 -3.82 8.33 -10.51
N TRP A 219 -2.81 9.16 -10.69
CA TRP A 219 -3.01 10.56 -11.04
C TRP A 219 -3.71 10.72 -12.40
N ARG A 220 -3.32 9.93 -13.40
CA ARG A 220 -3.87 10.00 -14.77
C ARG A 220 -5.29 9.42 -14.87
N SER A 221 -5.56 8.33 -14.16
CA SER A 221 -6.87 7.64 -14.15
C SER A 221 -7.94 8.35 -13.33
N GLY A 222 -7.52 9.09 -12.29
CA GLY A 222 -8.45 9.69 -11.33
C GLY A 222 -9.14 8.68 -10.39
N GLY A 223 -8.92 7.38 -10.56
CA GLY A 223 -9.53 6.29 -9.81
C GLY A 223 -8.53 5.20 -9.42
N LEU A 224 -9.03 4.04 -9.00
CA LEU A 224 -8.23 2.99 -8.36
C LEU A 224 -8.27 1.63 -9.08
N LEU A 225 -9.14 1.43 -10.05
CA LEU A 225 -9.28 0.17 -10.78
C LEU A 225 -8.05 -0.12 -11.65
N ALA A 226 -7.58 0.87 -12.42
CA ALA A 226 -6.37 0.79 -13.24
C ALA A 226 -5.11 0.44 -12.41
N PRO A 227 -4.78 1.18 -11.34
CA PRO A 227 -3.63 0.81 -10.52
C PRO A 227 -3.84 -0.53 -9.80
N TRP A 228 -5.05 -0.84 -9.32
CA TRP A 228 -5.37 -2.13 -8.70
C TRP A 228 -5.15 -3.31 -9.65
N MET A 229 -5.69 -3.26 -10.87
CA MET A 229 -5.49 -4.34 -11.86
C MET A 229 -4.01 -4.54 -12.18
N SER A 230 -3.26 -3.44 -12.34
CA SER A 230 -1.82 -3.52 -12.57
C SER A 230 -1.09 -4.17 -11.39
N HIS A 231 -1.52 -3.86 -10.16
CA HIS A 231 -0.97 -4.42 -8.92
C HIS A 231 -1.28 -5.91 -8.78
N VAL A 232 -2.53 -6.32 -9.03
CA VAL A 232 -2.90 -7.75 -9.05
C VAL A 232 -2.01 -8.55 -9.98
N VAL A 233 -1.68 -8.02 -11.16
CA VAL A 233 -0.76 -8.72 -12.08
C VAL A 233 0.63 -8.89 -11.48
N ALA A 234 1.21 -7.85 -10.89
CA ALA A 234 2.52 -7.94 -10.24
C ALA A 234 2.52 -8.96 -9.08
N ASP A 235 1.48 -8.95 -8.28
CA ASP A 235 1.27 -9.87 -7.16
C ASP A 235 1.10 -11.33 -7.62
N LEU A 236 0.37 -11.56 -8.71
CA LEU A 236 0.23 -12.90 -9.30
C LEU A 236 1.54 -13.42 -9.93
N VAL A 237 2.40 -12.52 -10.43
CA VAL A 237 3.76 -12.91 -10.86
C VAL A 237 4.56 -13.38 -9.65
N ILE A 238 4.56 -12.63 -8.55
CA ILE A 238 5.21 -13.05 -7.29
C ILE A 238 4.65 -14.41 -6.83
N PHE A 239 3.33 -14.57 -6.82
CA PHE A 239 2.69 -15.83 -6.47
C PHE A 239 3.20 -17.00 -7.32
N SER A 240 3.29 -16.80 -8.63
CA SER A 240 3.77 -17.84 -9.56
C SER A 240 5.23 -18.22 -9.32
N LEU A 241 6.10 -17.26 -8.98
CA LEU A 241 7.50 -17.51 -8.64
C LEU A 241 7.62 -18.33 -7.34
N VAL A 242 6.79 -18.01 -6.34
CA VAL A 242 6.74 -18.78 -5.09
C VAL A 242 6.21 -20.19 -5.33
N LEU A 243 5.13 -20.35 -6.11
CA LEU A 243 4.60 -21.67 -6.43
C LEU A 243 5.59 -22.53 -7.22
N GLN A 244 6.35 -21.94 -8.14
CA GLN A 244 7.39 -22.64 -8.89
C GLN A 244 8.47 -23.21 -7.95
N SER A 245 8.78 -22.52 -6.86
CA SER A 245 9.77 -23.00 -5.87
C SER A 245 9.30 -24.14 -4.98
N LEU A 246 8.03 -24.57 -5.10
CA LEU A 246 7.51 -25.78 -4.45
C LEU A 246 7.80 -27.06 -5.25
N ALA A 247 8.13 -26.94 -6.54
CA ALA A 247 8.36 -28.05 -7.46
C ALA A 247 9.83 -28.49 -7.45
#